data_AF-A0A7J7HPW8-F1
#
_entry.id   AF-A0A7J7HPW8-F1
#
_cell.length_a   1.000
_cell.length_b   1.000
_cell.length_c   1.000
_cell.angle_alpha   90.00
_cell.angle_beta   90.00
_cell.angle_gamma   90.00
#
_symmetry.space_group_name_H-M   'P 1'
#
loop_
_entity.id
_entity.type
_entity.pdbx_description
1 polymer ?
#
loop_
_entity_poly.entity_id
_entity_poly.type
_entity_poly.pdbx_seq_one_letter_code
_entity_poly.pdbx_strand_id
1 'polypeptide(L)' 'MSIRSFHEQPQEIKAEHYVRDEFKGLVYASSNDLLRLKVASWHDYVHAWMLPEAVEAEKIPAVCREEVVVELYFKF' A
#
# COMPACT_ATOMS: atom_id res chain seq x y z
N MET A 1 3.74 -9.45 9.86
CA MET A 1 2.31 -9.63 10.23
C MET A 1 1.49 -8.36 10.00
N SER A 2 2.12 -7.26 9.58
CA SER A 2 1.54 -5.96 9.20
C SER A 2 0.42 -5.97 8.16
N ILE A 3 0.52 -6.80 7.10
CA ILE A 3 -0.40 -6.71 5.96
C ILE A 3 -1.85 -7.05 6.34
N ARG A 4 -2.03 -8.10 7.17
CA ARG A 4 -3.35 -8.51 7.66
C ARG A 4 -3.95 -7.40 8.51
N SER A 5 -3.17 -6.90 9.46
CA SER A 5 -3.57 -5.81 10.35
C SER A 5 -4.01 -4.58 9.57
N PHE A 6 -3.35 -4.25 8.46
CA PHE A 6 -3.79 -3.17 7.57
C PHE A 6 -5.18 -3.42 6.98
N HIS A 7 -5.43 -4.60 6.41
CA HIS A 7 -6.69 -4.93 5.75
C HIS A 7 -7.88 -5.04 6.72
N GLU A 8 -7.63 -5.36 7.99
CA GLU A 8 -8.63 -5.44 9.06
C GLU A 8 -9.01 -4.06 9.65
N GLN A 9 -8.33 -2.97 9.27
CA GLN A 9 -8.70 -1.62 9.71
C GLN A 9 -10.06 -1.17 9.15
N PRO A 10 -10.72 -0.19 9.82
CA PRO A 10 -11.90 0.47 9.29
C PRO A 10 -11.68 0.99 7.87
N GLN A 11 -12.74 0.98 7.05
CA GLN A 11 -12.66 1.34 5.65
C GLN A 11 -12.20 2.79 5.46
N GLU A 12 -12.58 3.68 6.38
CA GLU A 12 -12.23 5.10 6.38
C GLU A 12 -10.71 5.29 6.43
N ILE A 13 -10.03 4.50 7.26
CA ILE A 13 -8.57 4.54 7.40
C ILE A 13 -7.89 3.98 6.15
N LYS A 14 -8.39 2.87 5.60
CA LYS A 14 -7.82 2.28 4.38
C LYS A 14 -8.04 3.18 3.15
N ALA A 15 -9.17 3.88 3.09
CA ALA A 15 -9.55 4.76 1.99
C ALA A 15 -8.60 5.95 1.82
N GLU A 16 -7.97 6.44 2.90
CA GLU A 16 -6.94 7.48 2.83
C GLU A 16 -5.74 7.09 1.96
N HIS A 17 -5.49 5.78 1.85
CA HIS A 17 -4.42 5.22 1.04
C HIS A 17 -4.90 4.69 -0.31
N TYR A 18 -6.21 4.75 -0.59
CA TYR A 18 -6.75 4.24 -1.83
C TYR A 18 -6.38 5.15 -3.00
N VAL A 19 -5.51 4.68 -3.88
CA VAL A 19 -5.04 5.44 -5.05
C VAL A 19 -5.08 4.59 -6.31
N ARG A 20 -5.38 5.24 -7.44
CA ARG A 20 -5.27 4.62 -8.78
C ARG A 20 -3.98 4.99 -9.51
N ASP A 21 -3.31 6.06 -9.07
CA ASP A 21 -1.98 6.43 -9.57
C ASP A 21 -0.94 5.69 -8.73
N GLU A 22 -0.34 4.67 -9.32
CA GLU A 22 0.33 3.60 -8.59
C GLU A 22 1.83 3.80 -8.46
N PHE A 23 2.40 4.99 -8.71
CA PHE A 23 3.85 5.12 -8.92
C PHE A 23 4.63 5.77 -7.76
N LYS A 24 3.99 6.07 -6.63
CA LYS A 24 4.66 6.67 -5.46
C LYS A 24 3.95 6.42 -4.14
N GLY A 25 4.71 6.52 -3.05
CA GLY A 25 4.17 6.43 -1.68
C GLY A 25 3.64 5.06 -1.31
N LEU A 26 2.77 5.03 -0.28
CA LEU A 26 2.00 3.84 0.08
C LEU A 26 0.72 3.80 -0.74
N VAL A 27 0.48 2.68 -1.42
CA VAL A 27 -0.66 2.46 -2.30
C VAL A 27 -1.52 1.37 -1.71
N TYR A 28 -2.80 1.64 -1.52
CA TYR A 28 -3.84 0.63 -1.35
C TYR A 28 -4.73 0.63 -2.61
N ALA A 29 -4.99 -0.54 -3.17
CA ALA A 29 -5.83 -0.64 -4.35
C ALA A 29 -6.55 -1.98 -4.43
N SER A 30 -7.66 -1.96 -5.15
CA SER A 30 -8.39 -3.15 -5.62
C SER A 30 -8.10 -3.31 -7.11
N SER A 31 -8.00 -4.55 -7.59
CA SER A 31 -7.76 -4.93 -9.00
C SER A 31 -7.59 -3.78 -10.00
N ASN A 32 -6.34 -3.53 -10.41
CA ASN A 32 -6.03 -2.44 -11.34
C ASN A 32 -6.43 -2.75 -12.80
N ASP A 33 -6.86 -3.99 -13.05
CA ASP A 33 -7.24 -4.50 -14.37
C ASP A 33 -8.68 -4.15 -14.78
N LEU A 34 -9.52 -3.68 -13.84
CA LEU A 34 -10.95 -3.43 -14.06
C LEU A 34 -11.29 -2.53 -15.26
N LEU A 35 -10.37 -1.64 -15.64
CA LEU A 35 -10.55 -0.72 -16.77
C LEU A 35 -9.72 -1.10 -18.01
N ARG A 36 -8.89 -2.15 -17.91
CA ARG A 36 -7.92 -2.54 -18.94
C ARG A 36 -8.21 -3.92 -19.52
N LEU A 37 -8.75 -4.84 -18.73
CA LEU A 37 -9.01 -6.23 -19.12
C LEU A 37 -10.52 -6.52 -19.14
N LYS A 38 -10.92 -7.51 -19.94
CA LYS A 38 -12.31 -8.04 -19.95
C LYS A 38 -12.61 -8.97 -18.78
N VAL A 39 -11.64 -9.17 -17.89
CA VAL A 39 -11.71 -10.05 -16.73
C VAL A 39 -11.29 -9.26 -15.50
N ALA A 40 -12.01 -9.44 -14.40
CA ALA A 40 -11.66 -8.87 -13.12
C ALA A 40 -10.90 -9.90 -12.28
N SER A 41 -9.85 -9.46 -11.60
CA SER A 41 -9.24 -10.21 -10.50
C SER A 41 -9.89 -9.77 -9.18
N TRP A 42 -10.25 -10.71 -8.30
CA TRP A 42 -10.78 -10.37 -6.98
C TRP A 42 -9.64 -10.37 -5.97
N HIS A 43 -8.95 -9.24 -5.83
CA HIS A 43 -8.03 -9.02 -4.74
C HIS A 43 -7.89 -7.53 -4.42
N ASP A 44 -7.54 -7.29 -3.16
CA ASP A 44 -6.99 -6.02 -2.70
C ASP A 44 -5.49 -6.22 -2.43
N TYR A 45 -4.72 -5.14 -2.52
CA TYR A 45 -3.31 -5.16 -2.18
C TYR A 45 -2.89 -3.82 -1.58
N VAL A 46 -1.82 -3.88 -0.81
CA VAL A 46 -1.11 -2.71 -0.33
C VAL A 46 0.38 -2.89 -0.60
N HIS A 47 1.04 -1.85 -1.08
CA HIS A 47 2.49 -1.82 -1.27
C HIS A 47 3.05 -0.43 -1.01
N ALA A 48 4.36 -0.35 -0.78
CA ALA A 48 5.08 0.90 -0.60
C ALA A 48 6.13 1.04 -1.69
N TRP A 49 6.17 2.20 -2.35
CA TRP A 49 7.30 2.56 -3.20
C TRP A 49 8.48 3.02 -2.35
N MET A 50 9.65 2.46 -2.68
CA MET A 50 10.90 2.77 -2.02
C MET A 50 11.86 3.52 -2.94
N LEU A 51 11.54 3.62 -4.23
CA LEU A 51 12.33 4.29 -5.26
C LEU A 51 11.40 4.92 -6.31
N PRO A 52 11.80 6.04 -6.96
CA PRO A 52 13.05 6.79 -6.73
C PRO A 52 13.07 7.57 -5.41
N GLU A 53 11.89 7.83 -4.83
CA GLU A 53 11.72 8.51 -3.55
C GLU A 53 11.03 7.56 -2.58
N ALA A 54 11.63 7.34 -1.41
CA ALA A 54 11.04 6.51 -0.38
C ALA A 54 9.82 7.19 0.23
N VAL A 55 8.83 6.40 0.62
CA VAL A 55 7.67 6.91 1.36
C VAL A 55 8.10 7.46 2.73
N GLU A 56 7.63 8.66 3.07
CA GLU A 56 7.83 9.25 4.40
C GLU A 56 7.21 8.37 5.49
N ALA A 57 7.93 8.14 6.59
CA ALA A 57 7.50 7.24 7.65
C ALA A 57 6.16 7.65 8.27
N GLU A 58 5.90 8.95 8.36
CA GLU A 58 4.68 9.56 8.87
C GLU A 58 3.46 9.22 8.00
N LYS A 59 3.67 9.02 6.69
CA LYS A 59 2.62 8.66 5.72
C LYS A 59 2.33 7.16 5.70
N ILE A 60 3.16 6.35 6.35
CA ILE A 60 2.91 4.91 6.51
C ILE A 60 1.93 4.71 7.68
N PRO A 61 0.86 3.90 7.51
CA PRO A 61 -0.05 3.52 8.57
C PRO A 61 0.70 2.98 9.78
N ALA A 62 0.29 3.35 10.99
CA ALA A 62 0.96 2.93 12.21
C ALA A 62 1.07 1.39 12.32
N VAL A 63 0.05 0.67 11.86
CA VAL A 63 0.01 -0.81 11.84
C VAL A 63 1.06 -1.45 10.92
N CYS A 64 1.62 -0.69 9.98
CA CYS A 64 2.63 -1.14 9.02
C CYS A 64 4.00 -0.47 9.18
N ARG A 65 4.07 0.67 9.90
CA ARG A 65 5.20 1.58 9.87
C ARG A 65 6.52 0.93 10.22
N GLU A 66 6.58 0.20 11.34
CA GLU A 66 7.81 -0.44 11.78
C GLU A 66 8.33 -1.45 10.75
N GLU A 67 7.48 -2.37 10.29
CA GLU A 67 7.88 -3.39 9.30
C GLU A 67 8.35 -2.74 7.98
N VAL A 68 7.67 -1.70 7.49
CA VAL A 68 8.05 -1.03 6.23
C VAL A 68 9.34 -0.21 6.39
N VAL A 69 9.51 0.47 7.52
CA VAL A 69 10.71 1.28 7.82
C VAL A 69 11.94 0.39 8.02
N VAL A 70 11.80 -0.74 8.70
CA VAL A 70 12.86 -1.75 8.81
C VAL A 70 13.30 -2.19 7.41
N GLU A 71 12.37 -2.56 6.54
CA GLU A 71 12.69 -2.99 5.17
C GLU A 71 13.38 -1.90 4.34
N LEU A 72 13.05 -0.62 4.57
CA LEU A 72 13.72 0.54 3.96
C LEU A 72 15.19 0.65 4.39
N TYR A 73 15.52 0.40 5.65
CA TYR A 73 16.89 0.48 6.16
C TYR A 73 17.77 -0.73 5.82
N PHE A 74 17.17 -1.88 5.51
CA PHE A 74 17.91 -3.12 5.17
C PHE A 74 18.14 -3.33 3.66
N LYS A 75 17.55 -2.51 2.79
CA LYS A 75 17.70 -2.61 1.32
C LYS A 75 18.72 -1.64 0.70
N PHE A 76 19.45 -0.88 1.50
CA PHE A 76 20.56 0.00 1.07
C PHE A 76 21.85 -0.31 1.83
#